data_AF-A0A5A5TLM3-F1
#
_entry.id   AF-A0A5A5TLM3-F1
#
_cell.length_a   1.000
_cell.length_b   1.000
_cell.length_c   1.000
_cell.angle_alpha   90.00
_cell.angle_beta   90.00
_cell.angle_gamma   90.00
#
_symmetry.space_group_name_H-M   'P 1'
#
loop_
_entity.id
_entity.type
_entity.pdbx_description
1 polymer ?
#
loop_
_entity_poly.entity_id
_entity_poly.type
_entity_poly.pdbx_seq_one_letter_code
_entity_poly.pdbx_strand_id
1 'polypeptide(L)'
;MIKKRLDAQIRAENYDFIKAESEQRGIPMNTITDDLLTQAIAIKRGEVIEQQSLPVIREIIQTEVRKGLAQQRQDIREDMQLEFTNEFKAISRASDNRLAALIVRTLRDSSIVRRLAYTILSRSFGADFASKAYEDAKMKAGQELASRSKSKEGLED
;
A
#
# COMPACT_ATOMS: atom_id res chain seq x y z
N MET A 1 19.11 -41.27 -42.51
CA MET A 1 19.94 -41.43 -41.31
C MET A 1 21.00 -42.49 -41.59
N ILE A 2 22.28 -42.18 -41.40
CA ILE A 2 23.37 -43.14 -41.59
C ILE A 2 23.47 -43.97 -40.32
N LYS A 3 23.12 -45.27 -40.39
CA LYS A 3 23.27 -46.19 -39.26
C LYS A 3 24.72 -46.67 -39.19
N LYS A 4 25.32 -46.62 -38.00
CA LYS A 4 26.65 -47.16 -37.73
C LYS A 4 26.50 -48.36 -36.80
N ARG A 5 27.31 -49.40 -37.02
CA ARG A 5 27.35 -50.57 -36.15
C ARG A 5 28.21 -50.26 -34.93
N LEU A 6 27.67 -50.51 -33.75
CA LEU A 6 28.37 -50.41 -32.47
C LEU A 6 28.48 -51.83 -31.91
N ASP A 7 29.70 -52.32 -31.75
CA ASP A 7 29.94 -53.56 -31.00
C ASP A 7 30.30 -53.16 -29.56
N ALA A 8 29.43 -53.50 -28.61
CA ALA A 8 29.58 -53.13 -27.20
C ALA A 8 29.44 -54.35 -26.29
N GLN A 9 30.24 -54.42 -25.24
CA GLN A 9 30.09 -55.41 -24.17
C GLN A 9 29.12 -54.85 -23.13
N ILE A 10 28.02 -55.56 -22.90
CA ILE A 10 27.02 -55.22 -21.89
C ILE A 10 26.94 -56.32 -20.83
N ARG A 11 26.49 -55.95 -19.62
CA ARG A 11 26.25 -56.92 -18.54
C ARG A 11 25.17 -57.92 -18.97
N ALA A 12 25.32 -59.18 -18.56
CA ALA A 12 24.38 -60.26 -18.90
C ALA A 12 22.93 -59.91 -18.53
N GLU A 13 22.73 -59.32 -17.36
CA GLU A 13 21.41 -58.87 -16.88
C GLU A 13 20.70 -57.91 -17.86
N ASN A 14 21.43 -56.94 -18.43
CA ASN A 14 20.86 -55.97 -19.38
C ASN A 14 20.58 -56.64 -20.74
N TYR A 15 21.43 -57.58 -21.14
CA TYR A 15 21.23 -58.33 -22.38
C TYR A 15 19.96 -59.18 -22.28
N ASP A 16 19.80 -59.91 -21.18
CA ASP A 16 18.64 -60.77 -20.94
C ASP A 16 17.35 -59.96 -20.86
N PHE A 17 17.40 -58.77 -20.24
CA PHE A 17 16.29 -57.83 -20.21
C PHE A 17 15.87 -57.37 -21.62
N ILE A 18 16.81 -56.88 -22.43
CA ILE A 18 16.52 -56.40 -23.80
C ILE A 18 16.00 -57.54 -24.67
N LYS A 19 16.53 -58.76 -24.49
CA LYS A 19 16.08 -59.94 -25.22
C LYS A 19 14.64 -60.31 -24.85
N ALA A 20 14.31 -60.34 -23.56
CA ALA A 20 12.95 -60.62 -23.10
C ALA A 20 11.95 -59.56 -23.60
N GLU A 21 12.33 -58.29 -23.59
CA GLU A 21 11.50 -57.19 -24.08
C GLU A 21 11.31 -57.23 -25.61
N SER A 22 12.35 -57.65 -26.34
CA SER A 22 12.31 -57.90 -27.79
C SER A 22 11.34 -59.02 -28.15
N GLU A 23 11.40 -60.14 -27.44
CA GLU A 23 10.50 -61.28 -27.62
C GLU A 23 9.05 -60.90 -27.27
N GLN A 24 8.84 -60.15 -26.18
CA GLN A 24 7.51 -59.72 -25.75
C GLN A 24 6.84 -58.76 -26.73
N ARG A 25 7.60 -57.81 -27.29
CA ARG A 25 7.06 -56.76 -28.18
C ARG A 25 7.10 -57.14 -29.66
N GLY A 26 7.83 -58.21 -30.02
CA GLY A 26 8.07 -58.60 -31.41
C GLY A 26 8.92 -57.60 -32.19
N ILE A 27 9.72 -56.78 -31.50
CA ILE A 27 10.56 -55.72 -32.10
C ILE A 27 12.03 -56.18 -32.05
N PRO A 28 12.86 -55.92 -33.09
CA PRO A 28 14.28 -56.28 -33.07
C PRO A 28 15.03 -55.63 -31.89
N MET A 29 15.91 -56.40 -31.23
CA MET A 29 16.73 -55.92 -30.10
C MET A 29 17.49 -54.61 -30.41
N ASN A 30 17.96 -54.42 -31.65
CA ASN A 30 18.67 -53.21 -32.05
C ASN A 30 17.79 -51.95 -31.93
N THR A 31 16.49 -52.05 -32.23
CA THR A 31 15.57 -50.92 -32.13
C THR A 31 15.29 -50.57 -30.67
N ILE A 32 15.07 -51.58 -29.82
CA ILE A 32 14.88 -51.38 -28.38
C ILE A 32 16.12 -50.74 -27.75
N THR A 33 17.31 -51.21 -28.14
CA THR A 33 18.57 -50.67 -27.64
C THR A 33 18.76 -49.22 -28.07
N ASP A 34 18.43 -48.88 -29.32
CA ASP A 34 18.49 -47.52 -29.85
C ASP A 34 17.51 -46.59 -29.11
N ASP A 35 16.29 -47.06 -28.82
CA ASP A 35 15.28 -46.32 -28.05
C ASP A 35 15.75 -46.06 -26.61
N LEU A 36 16.26 -47.09 -25.92
CA LEU A 36 16.78 -46.96 -24.56
C LEU A 36 17.98 -46.02 -24.48
N LEU A 37 18.90 -46.09 -25.45
CA LEU A 37 20.04 -45.17 -25.54
C LEU A 37 19.58 -43.74 -25.81
N THR A 38 18.60 -43.56 -26.70
CA THR A 38 18.03 -42.24 -27.02
C THR A 38 17.39 -41.63 -25.77
N GLN A 39 16.60 -42.40 -25.01
CA GLN A 39 16.02 -41.96 -23.74
C GLN A 39 17.10 -41.63 -22.70
N ALA A 40 18.10 -42.48 -22.53
CA ALA A 40 19.19 -42.24 -21.58
C ALA A 40 20.01 -40.98 -21.93
N ILE A 41 20.24 -40.72 -23.21
CA ILE A 41 20.89 -39.50 -23.69
C ILE A 41 20.01 -38.29 -23.42
N ALA A 42 18.70 -38.37 -23.69
CA ALA A 42 17.76 -37.28 -23.43
C ALA A 42 17.66 -36.95 -21.92
N ILE A 43 17.66 -37.97 -21.05
CA ILE A 43 17.73 -37.79 -19.58
C ILE A 43 19.05 -37.11 -19.20
N LYS A 44 20.20 -37.58 -19.70
CA LYS A 44 21.51 -36.96 -19.39
C LYS A 44 21.64 -35.53 -19.89
N ARG A 45 20.95 -35.16 -20.97
CA ARG A 45 20.90 -33.79 -21.50
C ARG A 45 19.88 -32.90 -20.79
N GLY A 46 19.09 -33.43 -19.86
CA GLY A 46 18.01 -32.69 -19.20
C GLY A 46 16.83 -32.37 -20.12
N GLU A 47 16.75 -33.01 -21.30
CA GLU A 47 15.64 -32.86 -22.25
C GLU A 47 14.39 -33.58 -21.75
N VAL A 48 14.57 -34.63 -20.95
CA VAL A 48 13.50 -35.26 -20.18
C VAL A 48 13.48 -34.64 -18.79
N ILE A 49 12.75 -33.53 -18.65
CA ILE A 49 12.30 -33.09 -17.32
C ILE A 49 11.36 -34.19 -16.82
N GLU A 50 11.73 -34.88 -15.74
CA GLU A 50 10.86 -35.88 -15.11
C GLU A 50 9.47 -35.28 -14.98
N GLN A 51 8.46 -35.87 -15.65
CA GLN A 51 7.10 -35.32 -15.71
C GLN A 51 6.51 -35.07 -14.31
N GLN A 52 7.07 -35.69 -13.28
CA GLN A 52 6.71 -35.53 -11.88
C GLN A 52 7.26 -34.24 -11.22
N SER A 53 8.33 -33.65 -11.76
CA SER A 53 8.97 -32.44 -11.19
C SER A 53 8.33 -31.13 -11.67
N LEU A 54 7.71 -31.12 -12.86
CA LEU A 54 7.04 -29.94 -13.42
C LEU A 54 5.87 -29.41 -12.56
N PRO A 55 4.98 -30.26 -11.99
CA PRO A 55 3.93 -29.80 -11.09
C PRO A 55 4.48 -29.08 -9.85
N VAL A 56 5.55 -29.62 -9.25
CA VAL A 56 6.18 -29.06 -8.04
C VAL A 56 6.80 -27.69 -8.34
N ILE A 57 7.56 -27.58 -9.43
CA ILE A 57 8.14 -26.29 -9.84
C ILE A 57 7.04 -25.28 -10.14
N ARG A 58 5.95 -25.70 -10.80
CA ARG A 58 4.81 -24.84 -11.08
C ARG A 58 4.15 -24.33 -9.80
N GLU A 59 3.97 -25.18 -8.81
CA GLU A 59 3.41 -24.80 -7.52
C GLU A 59 4.31 -23.82 -6.76
N ILE A 60 5.62 -24.06 -6.75
CA ILE A 60 6.60 -23.15 -6.13
C ILE A 60 6.55 -21.77 -6.81
N ILE A 61 6.55 -21.73 -8.14
CA ILE A 61 6.46 -20.46 -8.88
C ILE A 61 5.13 -19.76 -8.59
N GLN A 62 4.00 -20.49 -8.59
CA GLN A 62 2.70 -19.89 -8.32
C GLN A 62 2.58 -19.33 -6.90
N THR A 63 3.12 -20.04 -5.91
CA THR A 63 3.13 -19.60 -4.52
C THR A 63 4.01 -18.36 -4.33
N GLU A 64 5.20 -18.35 -4.92
CA GLU A 64 6.10 -17.19 -4.82
C GLU A 64 5.55 -15.96 -5.56
N VAL A 65 4.94 -16.15 -6.74
CA VAL A 65 4.26 -15.07 -7.47
C VAL A 65 3.08 -14.51 -6.66
N ARG A 66 2.27 -15.38 -6.04
CA ARG A 66 1.15 -14.93 -5.19
C ARG A 66 1.64 -14.17 -3.97
N LYS A 67 2.72 -14.64 -3.33
CA LYS A 67 3.33 -13.99 -2.17
C LYS A 67 3.91 -12.62 -2.54
N GLY A 68 4.63 -12.53 -3.66
CA GLY A 68 5.16 -11.28 -4.18
C GLY A 68 4.05 -10.26 -4.50
N LEU A 69 2.97 -10.69 -5.15
CA LEU A 69 1.81 -9.83 -5.42
C LEU A 69 1.09 -9.38 -4.14
N ALA A 70 0.98 -10.25 -3.14
CA ALA A 70 0.39 -9.89 -1.85
C ALA A 70 1.24 -8.82 -1.13
N GLN A 71 2.57 -8.98 -1.15
CA GLN A 71 3.50 -8.00 -0.60
C GLN A 71 3.40 -6.66 -1.34
N GLN A 72 3.44 -6.65 -2.67
CA GLN A 72 3.31 -5.41 -3.45
C GLN A 72 1.98 -4.68 -3.19
N ARG A 73 0.88 -5.41 -3.00
CA ARG A 73 -0.41 -4.80 -2.65
C ARG A 73 -0.40 -4.19 -1.25
N GLN A 74 0.33 -4.81 -0.32
CA GLN A 74 0.52 -4.29 1.04
C GLN A 74 1.33 -2.99 0.97
N ASP A 75 2.48 -3.01 0.30
CA ASP A 75 3.38 -1.86 0.16
C ASP A 75 2.65 -0.67 -0.50
N ILE A 76 1.90 -0.90 -1.59
CA ILE A 76 1.09 0.15 -2.25
C ILE A 76 0.05 0.75 -1.31
N ARG A 77 -0.59 -0.06 -0.45
CA ARG A 77 -1.57 0.45 0.52
C ARG A 77 -0.90 1.32 1.59
N GLU A 78 0.27 0.91 2.06
CA GLU A 78 1.04 1.66 3.06
C GLU A 78 1.54 2.99 2.48
N ASP A 79 2.07 2.98 1.27
CA ASP A 79 2.50 4.18 0.55
C ASP A 79 1.34 5.16 0.34
N MET A 80 0.19 4.67 -0.15
CA MET A 80 -1.01 5.50 -0.31
C MET A 80 -1.49 6.11 1.01
N GLN A 81 -1.44 5.36 2.11
CA GLN A 81 -1.83 5.89 3.43
C GLN A 81 -0.87 6.97 3.90
N LEU A 82 0.44 6.79 3.68
CA LEU A 82 1.44 7.78 4.04
C LEU A 82 1.30 9.06 3.22
N GLU A 83 1.15 8.95 1.89
CA GLU A 83 0.93 10.11 1.01
C GLU A 83 -0.33 10.87 1.40
N PHE A 84 -1.46 10.17 1.54
CA PHE A 84 -2.73 10.78 1.89
C PHE A 84 -2.68 11.50 3.24
N THR A 85 -2.10 10.86 4.26
CA THR A 85 -1.99 11.48 5.59
C THR A 85 -1.07 12.69 5.60
N ASN A 86 -0.01 12.69 4.79
CA ASN A 86 0.91 13.83 4.68
C ASN A 86 0.28 15.00 3.95
N GLU A 87 -0.40 14.77 2.83
CA GLU A 87 -1.13 15.81 2.11
C GLU A 87 -2.26 16.40 2.97
N PHE A 88 -3.03 15.54 3.62
CA PHE A 88 -4.11 15.97 4.51
C PHE A 88 -3.56 16.83 5.67
N LYS A 89 -2.44 16.44 6.29
CA LYS A 89 -1.77 17.24 7.32
C LYS A 89 -1.32 18.60 6.76
N ALA A 90 -0.79 18.65 5.54
CA ALA A 90 -0.37 19.91 4.92
C ALA A 90 -1.56 20.85 4.68
N ILE A 91 -2.67 20.32 4.15
CA ILE A 91 -3.91 21.07 3.94
C ILE A 91 -4.49 21.56 5.27
N SER A 92 -4.56 20.69 6.28
CA SER A 92 -5.03 21.05 7.63
C SER A 92 -4.20 22.19 8.21
N ARG A 93 -2.86 22.07 8.18
CA ARG A 93 -1.95 23.13 8.66
C ARG A 93 -2.13 24.44 7.92
N ALA A 94 -2.30 24.39 6.59
CA ALA A 94 -2.53 25.59 5.79
C ALA A 94 -3.87 26.26 6.14
N SER A 95 -4.90 25.46 6.37
CA SER A 95 -6.22 25.94 6.84
C SER A 95 -6.12 26.57 8.22
N ASP A 96 -5.47 25.90 9.18
CA ASP A 96 -5.29 26.40 10.55
C ASP A 96 -4.50 27.71 10.57
N ASN A 97 -3.42 27.79 9.79
CA ASN A 97 -2.64 29.02 9.65
C ASN A 97 -3.48 30.16 9.07
N ARG A 98 -4.32 29.88 8.08
CA ARG A 98 -5.22 30.88 7.49
C ARG A 98 -6.28 31.33 8.49
N LEU A 99 -6.86 30.41 9.26
CA LEU A 99 -7.82 30.72 10.32
C LEU A 99 -7.17 31.55 11.41
N ALA A 100 -5.98 31.17 11.88
CA ALA A 100 -5.21 31.95 12.85
C ALA A 100 -4.92 33.36 12.34
N ALA A 101 -4.51 33.51 11.08
CA ALA A 101 -4.27 34.81 10.45
C ALA A 101 -5.55 35.67 10.39
N LEU A 102 -6.70 35.07 10.06
CA LEU A 102 -7.98 35.75 10.05
C LEU A 102 -8.41 36.18 11.47
N ILE A 103 -8.23 35.33 12.48
CA ILE A 103 -8.51 35.66 13.89
C ILE A 103 -7.63 36.82 14.36
N VAL A 104 -6.33 36.79 14.07
CA VAL A 104 -5.43 37.90 14.44
C VAL A 104 -5.85 39.19 13.75
N ARG A 105 -6.24 39.14 12.48
CA ARG A 105 -6.73 40.30 11.74
C ARG A 105 -8.01 40.86 12.34
N THR A 106 -9.01 40.03 12.61
CA THR A 106 -10.29 40.48 13.19
C THR A 106 -10.11 41.05 14.59
N LEU A 107 -9.23 40.47 15.42
CA LEU A 107 -8.86 41.02 16.73
C LEU A 107 -8.22 42.40 16.60
N ARG A 108 -7.29 42.58 15.64
CA ARG A 108 -6.66 43.87 15.37
C ARG A 108 -7.69 44.91 14.91
N ASP A 109 -8.52 44.58 13.93
CA ASP A 109 -9.52 45.49 13.39
C ASP A 109 -10.55 45.88 14.47
N SER A 110 -11.01 44.92 15.27
CA SER A 110 -11.88 45.17 16.44
C SER A 110 -11.23 46.11 17.46
N SER A 111 -9.93 45.93 17.73
CA SER A 111 -9.21 46.81 18.66
C SER A 111 -9.12 48.26 18.17
N ILE A 112 -8.98 48.46 16.85
CA ILE A 112 -8.96 49.78 16.20
C ILE A 112 -10.34 50.41 16.29
N VAL A 113 -11.39 49.69 15.91
CA VAL A 113 -12.79 50.15 15.99
C VAL A 113 -13.13 50.58 17.41
N ARG A 114 -12.76 49.78 18.42
CA ARG A 114 -12.96 50.12 19.83
C ARG A 114 -12.28 51.43 20.21
N ARG A 115 -11.02 51.65 19.80
CA ARG A 115 -10.31 52.92 20.07
C ARG A 115 -10.98 54.10 19.39
N LEU A 116 -11.40 53.96 18.13
CA LEU A 116 -12.11 55.00 17.39
C LEU A 116 -13.44 55.34 18.05
N ALA A 117 -14.23 54.33 18.45
CA ALA A 117 -15.50 54.52 19.16
C ALA A 117 -15.29 55.27 20.48
N TYR A 118 -14.28 54.87 21.27
CA TYR A 118 -13.93 55.57 22.50
C TYR A 118 -13.56 57.04 22.24
N THR A 119 -12.70 57.31 21.26
CA THR A 119 -12.30 58.67 20.89
C THR A 119 -13.52 59.52 20.49
N ILE A 120 -14.42 58.98 19.67
CA ILE A 120 -15.66 59.68 19.25
C ILE A 120 -16.54 59.98 20.47
N LEU A 121 -16.79 58.99 21.34
CA LEU A 121 -17.60 59.18 22.55
C LEU A 121 -16.97 60.20 23.49
N SER A 122 -15.65 60.14 23.69
CA SER A 122 -14.93 61.07 24.57
C SER A 122 -15.00 62.51 24.07
N ARG A 123 -14.96 62.71 22.74
CA ARG A 123 -15.06 64.03 22.12
C ARG A 123 -16.47 64.59 22.17
N SER A 124 -17.49 63.75 22.00
CA SER A 124 -18.89 64.19 21.94
C SER A 124 -19.56 64.35 23.30
N PHE A 125 -19.20 63.52 24.29
CA PHE A 125 -19.90 63.43 25.58
C PHE A 125 -18.98 63.54 26.81
N GLY A 126 -17.67 63.73 26.59
CA GLY A 126 -16.66 63.78 27.65
C GLY A 126 -16.04 62.43 27.99
N ALA A 127 -14.84 62.46 28.57
CA ALA A 127 -14.03 61.28 28.86
C ALA A 127 -14.68 60.34 29.90
N ASP A 128 -15.34 60.90 30.92
CA ASP A 128 -15.99 60.13 31.98
C ASP A 128 -17.15 59.28 31.44
N PHE A 129 -17.93 59.85 30.51
CA PHE A 129 -19.02 59.13 29.86
C PHE A 129 -18.48 57.99 29.00
N ALA A 130 -17.43 58.24 28.20
CA ALA A 130 -16.82 57.23 27.34
C ALA A 130 -16.26 56.04 28.15
N SER A 131 -15.64 56.32 29.30
CA SER A 131 -15.12 55.28 30.20
C SER A 131 -16.24 54.44 30.84
N LYS A 132 -17.32 55.08 31.32
CA LYS A 132 -18.49 54.37 31.86
C LYS A 132 -19.17 53.51 30.80
N ALA A 133 -19.38 54.06 29.61
CA ALA A 133 -19.98 53.33 28.49
C ALA A 133 -19.13 52.12 28.07
N TYR A 134 -17.80 52.25 28.10
CA TYR A 134 -16.88 51.16 27.80
C TYR A 134 -16.98 50.01 28.80
N GLU A 135 -16.93 50.31 30.11
CA GLU A 135 -17.05 49.28 31.15
C GLU A 135 -18.44 48.63 31.16
N ASP A 136 -19.52 49.39 30.94
CA ASP A 136 -20.87 48.84 30.80
C ASP A 136 -20.98 47.89 29.60
N ALA A 137 -20.47 48.29 28.43
CA ALA A 137 -20.45 47.44 27.24
C ALA A 137 -19.62 46.16 27.46
N LYS A 138 -18.49 46.26 28.17
CA LYS A 138 -17.64 45.11 28.52
C LYS A 138 -18.36 44.14 29.47
N MET A 139 -19.05 44.65 30.49
CA MET A 139 -19.86 43.82 31.40
C MET A 139 -20.99 43.10 30.66
N LYS A 140 -21.76 43.83 29.84
CA LYS A 140 -22.87 43.25 29.06
C LYS A 140 -22.39 42.20 28.06
N ALA A 141 -21.31 42.48 27.33
CA ALA A 141 -20.70 41.50 26.43
C ALA A 141 -20.21 40.25 27.17
N GLY A 142 -19.62 40.42 28.36
CA GLY A 142 -19.21 39.30 29.21
C GLY A 142 -20.39 38.43 29.66
N GLN A 143 -21.50 39.06 30.07
CA GLN A 143 -22.73 38.36 30.45
C GLN A 143 -23.34 37.59 29.27
N GLU A 144 -23.39 38.19 28.07
CA GLU A 144 -23.91 37.54 26.88
C GLU A 144 -23.03 36.36 26.41
N LEU A 145 -21.70 36.49 26.51
CA LEU A 145 -20.79 35.39 26.19
C LEU A 145 -20.96 34.21 27.16
N ALA A 146 -21.09 34.50 28.45
CA ALA A 146 -21.29 33.49 29.49
C ALA A 146 -22.68 32.81 29.40
N SER A 147 -23.71 33.52 28.93
CA SER A 147 -25.03 32.91 28.71
C SER A 147 -25.03 31.98 27.49
N ARG A 148 -24.31 32.34 26.43
CA ARG A 148 -24.18 31.51 25.22
C ARG A 148 -23.42 30.21 25.46
N SER A 149 -22.39 30.21 26.32
CA SER A 149 -21.67 28.96 26.65
C SER A 149 -22.58 27.97 27.36
N LYS A 150 -23.39 28.43 28.32
CA LYS A 150 -24.35 27.59 29.07
C LYS A 150 -25.46 27.02 28.20
N SER A 151 -25.96 27.79 27.23
CA SER A 151 -27.00 27.31 26.30
C SER A 151 -26.52 26.18 25.38
N LYS A 152 -25.20 26.01 25.20
CA LYS A 152 -24.64 24.99 24.33
C LYS A 152 -24.46 23.64 25.05
N GLU A 153 -24.26 23.66 26.37
CA GLU A 153 -24.17 22.45 27.21
C GLU A 153 -25.55 21.80 27.43
N GLY A 154 -26.65 22.56 27.44
CA GLY A 154 -28.01 22.01 27.58
C GLY A 154 -28.63 21.41 26.31
N LEU A 155 -27.86 21.25 25.24
CA LEU A 155 -28.26 20.64 23.96
C LEU A 155 -27.59 19.27 23.72
N GLU A 156 -26.72 18.83 24.65
CA GLU A 156 -26.04 17.53 24.60
C GLU A 156 -26.65 16.48 25.56
N ASP A 157 -27.75 16.82 26.26
CA ASP A 157 -28.62 15.89 27.02
C ASP A 157 -29.95 15.66 26.26
#